data_AF-A0AAE0BW48-F1
#
_entry.id   AF-A0AAE0BW48-F1
#
_cell.length_a   1.000
_cell.length_b   1.000
_cell.length_c   1.000
_cell.angle_alpha   90.00
_cell.angle_beta   90.00
_cell.angle_gamma   90.00
#
_symmetry.space_group_name_H-M   'P 1'
#
loop_
_entity.id
_entity.type
_entity.pdbx_description
1 polymer ?
#
loop_
_entity_poly.entity_id
_entity_poly.type
_entity_poly.pdbx_seq_one_letter_code
_entity_poly.pdbx_strand_id
1 'polypeptide(L)'
;MLDILGGEHASASQEHIARGVHYFSPLQHLWEVQIAQRFCEQPKYLPVFISCNQPEGACHVAPCQSQQHTSAPQLKDEIIESGHGDKCRLEDSRQCGRCEKCVFVYTLLSAHAPAAVKEAFNDECLFEVEELLPIFKALCGLAQKPMECVGTPEEMRLSLLLAREQRRRIGQTYLPPVFEMLHDSIDSAQELLWMFDDVGPNSLIPGSWKNSD
;
A
#
# COMPACT_ATOMS: atom_id res chain seq x y z
N MET A 1 23.84 -9.34 -31.36
CA MET A 1 22.38 -9.20 -31.49
C MET A 1 21.68 -10.51 -31.11
N LEU A 2 22.03 -11.00 -29.93
CA LEU A 2 21.54 -12.13 -29.13
C LEU A 2 22.27 -11.88 -27.80
N ASP A 3 21.60 -12.02 -26.66
CA ASP A 3 22.14 -11.84 -25.28
C ASP A 3 21.80 -10.53 -24.52
N ILE A 4 20.64 -9.90 -24.81
CA ILE A 4 20.03 -8.94 -23.85
C ILE A 4 18.93 -9.60 -22.99
N LEU A 5 18.71 -10.92 -23.10
CA LEU A 5 17.59 -11.58 -22.43
C LEU A 5 18.03 -12.81 -21.62
N GLY A 6 18.09 -12.63 -20.30
CA GLY A 6 17.88 -13.68 -19.32
C GLY A 6 19.09 -14.59 -19.06
N GLY A 7 19.82 -14.29 -17.98
CA GLY A 7 20.71 -15.28 -17.37
C GLY A 7 19.96 -16.58 -17.04
N GLU A 8 20.52 -17.69 -17.51
CA GLU A 8 20.42 -19.13 -17.12
C GLU A 8 19.17 -19.71 -16.40
N HIS A 9 18.03 -19.02 -16.40
CA HIS A 9 16.78 -19.48 -15.79
C HIS A 9 15.61 -19.27 -16.75
N ALA A 10 15.72 -19.81 -17.96
CA ALA A 10 14.54 -20.04 -18.80
C ALA A 10 13.64 -21.06 -18.09
N SER A 11 12.66 -20.56 -17.32
CA SER A 11 11.66 -21.39 -16.65
C SER A 11 10.91 -22.25 -17.68
N ALA A 12 10.55 -23.50 -17.33
CA ALA A 12 9.84 -24.46 -18.20
C ALA A 12 8.61 -23.88 -18.94
N SER A 13 8.03 -22.79 -18.41
CA SER A 13 6.97 -21.99 -19.02
C SER A 13 7.34 -21.41 -20.40
N GLN A 14 8.59 -20.99 -20.62
CA GLN A 14 9.09 -20.46 -21.91
C GLN A 14 9.16 -21.57 -22.99
N GLU A 15 9.36 -22.82 -22.57
CA GLU A 15 9.61 -23.94 -23.46
C GLU A 15 8.32 -24.57 -23.99
N HIS A 16 7.23 -24.55 -23.18
CA HIS A 16 5.98 -25.25 -23.49
C HIS A 16 4.72 -24.37 -23.56
N ILE A 17 4.72 -23.17 -22.98
CA ILE A 17 3.50 -22.33 -22.86
C ILE A 17 3.67 -21.00 -23.61
N ALA A 18 4.85 -20.39 -23.53
CA ALA A 18 5.06 -18.99 -23.90
C ALA A 18 6.20 -18.79 -24.93
N ARG A 19 6.37 -19.72 -25.88
CA ARG A 19 7.37 -19.57 -26.96
C ARG A 19 7.09 -18.28 -27.74
N GLY A 20 8.02 -17.33 -27.68
CA GLY A 20 7.94 -16.04 -28.38
C GLY A 20 7.19 -14.93 -27.63
N VAL A 21 6.75 -15.16 -26.39
CA VAL A 21 6.18 -14.10 -25.55
C VAL A 21 7.30 -13.46 -24.73
N HIS A 22 7.63 -12.22 -25.07
CA HIS A 22 8.55 -11.40 -24.30
C HIS A 22 7.74 -10.54 -23.33
N TYR A 23 7.81 -10.86 -22.04
CA TYR A 23 7.22 -10.04 -20.99
C TYR A 23 8.21 -8.94 -20.58
N PHE A 24 7.75 -7.69 -20.63
CA PHE A 24 8.51 -6.53 -20.18
C PHE A 24 7.59 -5.62 -19.37
N SER A 25 7.97 -5.33 -18.13
CA SER A 25 7.31 -4.35 -17.28
C SER A 25 8.34 -3.31 -16.83
N PRO A 26 8.22 -2.05 -17.29
CA PRO A 26 9.06 -0.94 -16.81
C PRO A 26 8.99 -0.76 -15.28
N LEU A 27 7.87 -1.16 -14.67
CA LEU A 27 7.62 -0.99 -13.24
C LEU A 27 8.22 -2.13 -12.40
N GLN A 28 8.51 -3.30 -12.98
CA GLN A 28 9.03 -4.46 -12.24
C GLN A 28 10.39 -4.19 -11.59
N HIS A 29 11.13 -3.21 -12.10
CA HIS A 29 12.45 -2.82 -11.58
C HIS A 29 12.35 -1.73 -10.52
N LEU A 30 11.14 -1.27 -10.21
CA LEU A 30 10.89 -0.26 -9.21
C LEU A 30 10.37 -0.90 -7.93
N TRP A 31 10.85 -0.39 -6.81
CA TRP A 31 10.24 -0.59 -5.52
C TRP A 31 8.90 0.15 -5.45
N GLU A 32 7.94 -0.36 -4.70
CA GLU A 32 6.64 0.28 -4.44
C GLU A 32 6.81 1.69 -3.87
N VAL A 33 7.84 1.94 -3.07
CA VAL A 33 8.18 3.29 -2.58
C VAL A 33 8.53 4.27 -3.71
N GLN A 34 9.22 3.79 -4.75
CA GLN A 34 9.57 4.57 -5.93
C GLN A 34 8.36 4.77 -6.85
N ILE A 35 7.49 3.76 -6.94
CA ILE A 35 6.21 3.84 -7.67
C ILE A 35 5.31 4.86 -7.00
N ALA A 36 5.16 4.81 -5.67
CA ALA A 36 4.35 5.73 -4.88
C ALA A 36 4.81 7.19 -5.05
N GLN A 37 6.12 7.44 -4.97
CA GLN A 37 6.69 8.77 -5.22
C GLN A 37 6.27 9.32 -6.58
N ARG A 38 6.47 8.55 -7.66
CA ARG A 38 6.12 8.95 -9.03
C ARG A 38 4.61 9.07 -9.25
N PHE A 39 3.83 8.19 -8.62
CA PHE A 39 2.38 8.24 -8.66
C PHE A 39 1.86 9.55 -8.04
N CYS A 40 2.47 10.00 -6.94
CA CYS A 40 2.09 11.24 -6.27
C CYS A 40 2.38 12.50 -7.10
N GLU A 41 3.27 12.42 -8.09
CA GLU A 41 3.52 13.49 -9.07
C GLU A 41 2.40 13.59 -10.12
N GLN A 42 1.40 12.69 -10.11
CA GLN A 42 0.27 12.67 -11.02
C GLN A 42 -1.04 13.08 -10.31
N PRO A 43 -1.25 14.38 -10.01
CA PRO A 43 -2.35 14.84 -9.17
C PRO A 43 -3.74 14.49 -9.71
N LYS A 44 -3.89 14.31 -11.03
CA LYS A 44 -5.15 13.90 -11.67
C LYS A 44 -5.67 12.52 -11.21
N TYR A 45 -4.81 11.64 -10.71
CA TYR A 45 -5.19 10.29 -10.28
C TYR A 45 -5.36 10.15 -8.77
N LEU A 46 -4.87 11.11 -7.99
CA LEU A 46 -4.97 11.10 -6.53
C LEU A 46 -6.42 11.09 -6.01
N PRO A 47 -7.41 11.76 -6.62
CA PRO A 47 -8.80 11.70 -6.12
C PRO A 47 -9.48 10.34 -6.34
N VAL A 48 -8.96 9.50 -7.23
CA VAL A 48 -9.64 8.28 -7.70
C VAL A 48 -8.86 7.00 -7.41
N PHE A 49 -7.73 7.06 -6.69
CA PHE A 49 -6.96 5.85 -6.41
C PHE A 49 -7.72 4.92 -5.48
N ILE A 50 -7.55 3.62 -5.73
CA ILE A 50 -8.13 2.55 -4.94
C ILE A 50 -7.02 1.53 -4.73
N SER A 51 -6.82 1.14 -3.48
CA SER A 51 -5.93 0.03 -3.15
C SER A 51 -6.65 -1.10 -2.46
N CYS A 52 -7.77 -0.84 -1.79
CA CYS A 52 -8.50 -1.87 -1.05
C CYS A 52 -8.99 -3.01 -1.96
N ASN A 53 -8.86 -4.24 -1.47
CA ASN A 53 -9.44 -5.44 -2.12
C ASN A 53 -10.85 -5.76 -1.58
N GLN A 54 -11.34 -5.02 -0.56
CA GLN A 54 -12.69 -5.21 -0.04
C GLN A 54 -13.71 -4.63 -1.02
N PRO A 55 -14.87 -5.27 -1.19
CA PRO A 55 -15.93 -4.72 -2.03
C PRO A 55 -16.46 -3.42 -1.43
N GLU A 56 -16.88 -2.50 -2.29
CA GLU A 56 -17.54 -1.26 -1.86
C GLU A 56 -18.76 -1.60 -0.99
N GLY A 57 -18.88 -0.90 0.15
CA GLY A 57 -19.95 -1.15 1.13
C GLY A 57 -19.73 -2.34 2.08
N ALA A 58 -18.55 -2.98 2.11
CA ALA A 58 -18.24 -3.99 3.12
C ALA A 58 -18.18 -3.38 4.54
N CYS A 59 -18.87 -3.99 5.52
CA CYS A 59 -18.76 -3.57 6.93
C CYS A 59 -17.46 -4.12 7.54
N HIS A 60 -16.63 -3.24 8.11
CA HIS A 60 -15.35 -3.59 8.72
C HIS A 60 -15.43 -3.92 10.22
N VAL A 61 -16.64 -3.92 10.78
CA VAL A 61 -16.88 -4.25 12.18
C VAL A 61 -17.13 -5.75 12.28
N ALA A 62 -16.19 -6.53 12.79
CA ALA A 62 -16.52 -7.86 13.29
C ALA A 62 -17.38 -7.73 14.56
N PRO A 63 -18.50 -8.48 14.71
CA PRO A 63 -18.89 -9.68 13.99
C PRO A 63 -20.00 -9.41 12.96
N CYS A 64 -20.12 -8.20 12.42
CA CYS A 64 -21.19 -7.81 11.50
C CYS A 64 -21.13 -8.65 10.22
N GLN A 65 -21.80 -9.80 10.23
CA GLN A 65 -21.97 -10.71 9.10
C GLN A 65 -23.04 -10.17 8.12
N SER A 66 -23.15 -8.85 7.94
CA SER A 66 -23.89 -8.30 6.79
C SER A 66 -23.03 -8.39 5.52
N GLN A 67 -22.40 -9.55 5.30
CA GLN A 67 -21.99 -9.93 3.97
C GLN A 67 -23.26 -10.28 3.20
N GLN A 68 -23.89 -9.28 2.55
CA GLN A 68 -24.69 -9.37 1.32
C GLN A 68 -25.60 -8.14 1.18
N HIS A 69 -25.04 -7.04 0.68
CA HIS A 69 -25.82 -6.12 -0.15
C HIS A 69 -25.28 -6.21 -1.59
N THR A 70 -25.34 -7.42 -2.15
CA THR A 70 -25.26 -7.57 -3.60
C THR A 70 -26.63 -7.26 -4.17
N SER A 71 -26.63 -6.53 -5.27
CA SER A 71 -27.80 -5.96 -5.92
C SER A 71 -28.76 -7.05 -6.39
N ALA A 72 -29.82 -7.32 -5.62
CA ALA A 72 -31.06 -7.89 -6.11
C ALA A 72 -32.22 -7.26 -5.32
N PRO A 73 -33.27 -6.73 -5.96
CA PRO A 73 -34.37 -6.12 -5.24
C PRO A 73 -35.22 -7.23 -4.64
N GLN A 74 -35.17 -7.40 -3.32
CA GLN A 74 -36.10 -8.26 -2.61
C GLN A 74 -36.86 -7.47 -1.55
N LEU A 75 -38.15 -7.79 -1.51
CA LEU A 75 -39.26 -7.15 -0.83
C LEU A 75 -38.97 -6.82 0.63
N LYS A 76 -39.56 -5.71 1.08
CA LYS A 76 -39.72 -5.34 2.49
C LYS A 76 -40.29 -6.53 3.26
N ASP A 77 -39.70 -6.87 4.39
CA ASP A 77 -40.30 -6.71 5.72
C ASP A 77 -39.41 -7.36 6.79
N GLU A 78 -39.49 -6.80 8.01
CA GLU A 78 -38.86 -7.22 9.27
C GLU A 78 -37.51 -6.56 9.63
N ILE A 79 -37.66 -5.42 10.33
CA ILE A 79 -36.62 -4.78 11.14
C ILE A 79 -36.27 -5.75 12.29
N ILE A 80 -35.15 -6.44 12.17
CA ILE A 80 -34.45 -7.01 13.34
C ILE A 80 -33.56 -5.89 13.87
N GLU A 81 -33.98 -5.24 14.96
CA GLU A 81 -33.12 -4.35 15.74
C GLU A 81 -32.02 -5.17 16.41
N SER A 82 -30.92 -5.44 15.69
CA SER A 82 -29.70 -5.94 16.30
C SER A 82 -28.91 -4.75 16.84
N GLY A 83 -28.93 -4.58 18.17
CA GLY A 83 -28.20 -3.53 18.88
C GLY A 83 -26.68 -3.62 18.72
N HIS A 84 -26.15 -2.92 17.72
CA HIS A 84 -24.75 -2.48 17.66
C HIS A 84 -24.78 -0.96 17.43
N GLY A 85 -24.45 -0.19 18.48
CA GLY A 85 -24.46 1.26 18.40
C GLY A 85 -23.60 1.79 17.25
N ASP A 86 -24.21 2.59 16.38
CA ASP A 86 -23.68 3.66 15.50
C ASP A 86 -22.33 3.52 14.77
N LYS A 87 -21.65 2.36 14.77
CA LYS A 87 -20.27 2.23 14.26
C LYS A 87 -20.10 1.32 13.03
N CYS A 88 -21.15 0.78 12.42
CA CYS A 88 -20.97 0.16 11.09
C CYS A 88 -20.85 1.30 10.08
N ARG A 89 -19.62 1.71 9.81
CA ARG A 89 -19.25 2.68 8.78
C ARG A 89 -19.50 2.04 7.41
N LEU A 90 -20.77 1.97 7.00
CA LEU A 90 -21.15 1.83 5.59
C LEU A 90 -20.94 3.20 4.94
N GLU A 91 -19.68 3.64 4.83
CA GLU A 91 -19.39 4.84 4.07
C GLU A 91 -18.92 4.41 2.67
N ASP A 92 -19.27 5.22 1.67
CA ASP A 92 -18.82 5.17 0.27
C ASP A 92 -17.28 5.32 0.13
N SER A 93 -16.49 4.84 1.10
CA SER A 93 -15.04 4.87 1.08
C SER A 93 -14.51 3.70 0.26
N ARG A 94 -13.79 4.02 -0.81
CA ARG A 94 -13.01 3.05 -1.60
C ARG A 94 -11.82 2.46 -0.82
N GLN A 95 -11.64 2.89 0.42
CA GLN A 95 -10.58 2.51 1.33
C GLN A 95 -11.20 2.03 2.64
N CYS A 96 -10.94 0.77 3.02
CA CYS A 96 -11.44 0.26 4.29
C CYS A 96 -10.72 0.82 5.52
N GLY A 97 -9.46 1.26 5.34
CA GLY A 97 -8.61 1.74 6.44
C GLY A 97 -8.25 0.69 7.49
N ARG A 98 -8.49 -0.60 7.21
CA ARG A 98 -8.34 -1.70 8.19
C ARG A 98 -7.57 -2.92 7.70
N CYS A 99 -7.46 -3.16 6.38
CA CYS A 99 -6.67 -4.26 5.82
C CYS A 99 -5.19 -3.87 5.63
N GLU A 100 -4.32 -4.86 5.50
CA GLU A 100 -2.87 -4.69 5.37
C GLU A 100 -2.51 -3.89 4.12
N LYS A 101 -3.25 -4.06 3.01
CA LYS A 101 -3.07 -3.29 1.77
C LYS A 101 -3.40 -1.81 1.94
N CYS A 102 -4.47 -1.49 2.69
CA CYS A 102 -4.81 -0.12 3.01
C CYS A 102 -3.75 0.51 3.91
N VAL A 103 -3.29 -0.18 4.95
CA VAL A 103 -2.25 0.31 5.86
C VAL A 103 -0.93 0.56 5.12
N PHE A 104 -0.52 -0.36 4.25
CA PHE A 104 0.69 -0.23 3.44
C PHE A 104 0.61 0.97 2.48
N VAL A 105 -0.45 1.06 1.67
CA VAL A 105 -0.63 2.16 0.71
C VAL A 105 -0.83 3.51 1.39
N TYR A 106 -1.58 3.55 2.50
CA TYR A 106 -1.71 4.76 3.32
C TYR A 106 -0.33 5.27 3.75
N THR A 107 0.55 4.37 4.19
CA THR A 107 1.91 4.71 4.64
C THR A 107 2.77 5.22 3.49
N LEU A 108 2.80 4.50 2.36
CA LEU A 108 3.52 4.89 1.14
C LEU A 108 3.12 6.28 0.65
N LEU A 109 1.81 6.52 0.50
CA LEU A 109 1.32 7.78 -0.06
C LEU A 109 1.40 8.93 0.94
N SER A 110 1.32 8.67 2.25
CA SER A 110 1.47 9.72 3.28
C SER A 110 2.85 10.38 3.25
N ALA A 111 3.88 9.68 2.77
CA ALA A 111 5.22 10.21 2.59
C ALA A 111 5.30 11.31 1.52
N HIS A 112 4.37 11.32 0.55
CA HIS A 112 4.48 12.16 -0.65
C HIS A 112 3.25 13.03 -0.92
N ALA A 113 2.05 12.57 -0.59
CA ALA A 113 0.78 13.25 -0.85
C ALA A 113 -0.18 13.21 0.36
N PRO A 114 0.21 13.72 1.55
CA PRO A 114 -0.56 13.59 2.78
C PRO A 114 -1.98 14.20 2.69
N ALA A 115 -2.18 15.27 1.92
CA ALA A 115 -3.50 15.87 1.73
C ALA A 115 -4.46 14.95 0.97
N ALA A 116 -3.98 14.32 -0.12
CA ALA A 116 -4.78 13.38 -0.91
C ALA A 116 -5.09 12.09 -0.13
N VAL A 117 -4.13 11.61 0.67
CA VAL A 117 -4.37 10.47 1.56
C VAL A 117 -5.42 10.79 2.60
N LYS A 118 -5.35 11.97 3.23
CA LYS A 118 -6.34 12.41 4.20
C LYS A 118 -7.74 12.44 3.59
N GLU A 119 -7.89 12.96 2.38
CA GLU A 119 -9.16 12.94 1.64
C GLU A 119 -9.63 11.51 1.33
N ALA A 120 -8.75 10.65 0.80
CA ALA A 120 -9.10 9.28 0.40
C ALA A 120 -9.47 8.35 1.56
N PHE A 121 -9.03 8.66 2.78
CA PHE A 121 -9.30 7.90 4.00
C PHE A 121 -10.26 8.63 4.96
N ASN A 122 -11.12 9.51 4.44
CA ASN A 122 -12.16 10.22 5.20
C ASN A 122 -11.62 10.94 6.45
N ASP A 123 -10.52 11.67 6.28
CA ASP A 123 -9.80 12.41 7.32
C ASP A 123 -9.23 11.56 8.47
N GLU A 124 -9.32 10.23 8.41
CA GLU A 124 -8.82 9.34 9.45
C GLU A 124 -7.30 9.15 9.35
N CYS A 125 -6.60 9.43 10.45
CA CYS A 125 -5.17 9.21 10.53
C CYS A 125 -4.89 7.77 10.98
N LEU A 126 -4.60 6.84 10.05
CA LEU A 126 -4.37 5.43 10.40
C LEU A 126 -3.18 5.22 11.35
N PHE A 127 -2.23 6.15 11.38
CA PHE A 127 -1.09 6.12 12.31
C PHE A 127 -1.51 6.30 13.78
N GLU A 128 -2.73 6.80 14.03
CA GLU A 128 -3.30 7.08 15.35
C GLU A 128 -4.21 5.95 15.87
N VAL A 129 -4.55 4.99 15.00
CA VAL A 129 -5.46 3.89 15.35
C VAL A 129 -4.66 2.76 15.99
N GLU A 130 -4.79 2.60 17.31
CA GLU A 130 -4.05 1.61 18.09
C GLU A 130 -4.35 0.16 17.65
N GLU A 131 -5.56 -0.12 17.20
CA GLU A 131 -5.97 -1.43 16.70
C GLU A 131 -5.20 -1.87 15.44
N LEU A 132 -4.58 -0.93 14.71
CA LEU A 132 -3.75 -1.22 13.54
C LEU A 132 -2.28 -1.52 13.89
N LEU A 133 -1.85 -1.29 15.13
CA LEU A 133 -0.46 -1.51 15.54
C LEU A 133 0.04 -2.95 15.29
N PRO A 134 -0.77 -4.01 15.49
CA PRO A 134 -0.37 -5.37 15.10
C PRO A 134 -0.10 -5.52 13.59
N ILE A 135 -0.90 -4.85 12.74
CA ILE A 135 -0.72 -4.85 11.28
C ILE A 135 0.56 -4.11 10.91
N PHE A 136 0.80 -2.94 11.50
CA PHE A 136 2.05 -2.20 11.29
C PHE A 136 3.29 -3.02 11.68
N LYS A 137 3.25 -3.75 12.80
CA LYS A 137 4.32 -4.67 13.21
C LYS A 137 4.52 -5.80 12.21
N ALA A 138 3.44 -6.43 11.75
CA ALA A 138 3.48 -7.51 10.78
C ALA A 138 4.08 -7.04 9.44
N LEU A 139 3.67 -5.86 8.95
CA LEU A 139 4.21 -5.25 7.74
C LEU A 139 5.68 -4.85 7.87
N CYS A 140 6.15 -4.48 9.07
CA CYS A 140 7.57 -4.24 9.34
C CYS A 140 8.39 -5.53 9.54
N GLY A 141 7.78 -6.72 9.39
CA GLY A 141 8.47 -8.01 9.59
C GLY A 141 8.73 -8.36 11.05
N LEU A 142 8.07 -7.69 12.00
CA LEU A 142 8.25 -7.87 13.46
C LEU A 142 7.20 -8.80 14.08
N ALA A 143 6.28 -9.32 13.28
CA ALA A 143 5.24 -10.26 13.69
C ALA A 143 4.96 -11.26 12.55
N GLN A 144 3.94 -12.10 12.70
CA GLN A 144 3.55 -13.03 11.66
C GLN A 144 3.23 -12.28 10.37
N LYS A 145 3.84 -12.71 9.27
CA LYS A 145 3.68 -12.08 7.95
C LYS A 145 2.19 -12.08 7.54
N PRO A 146 1.68 -10.96 7.01
CA PRO A 146 0.33 -10.91 6.44
C PRO A 146 0.11 -11.99 5.37
N MET A 147 -1.14 -12.45 5.25
CA MET A 147 -1.53 -13.43 4.24
C MET A 147 -1.61 -12.82 2.83
N GLU A 148 -1.91 -11.53 2.74
CA GLU A 148 -1.85 -10.76 1.50
C GLU A 148 -0.40 -10.42 1.14
N CYS A 149 -0.03 -10.59 -0.13
CA CYS A 149 1.29 -10.15 -0.60
C CYS A 149 1.27 -8.63 -0.80
N VAL A 150 1.69 -7.87 0.20
CA VAL A 150 1.72 -6.40 0.17
C VAL A 150 3.11 -5.88 0.59
N GLY A 151 3.89 -5.45 -0.40
CA GLY A 151 5.22 -4.87 -0.21
C GLY A 151 6.22 -5.75 0.54
N THR A 152 7.38 -5.17 0.86
CA THR A 152 8.37 -5.79 1.75
C THR A 152 8.50 -5.05 3.10
N PRO A 153 9.04 -5.71 4.15
CA PRO A 153 9.37 -5.06 5.42
C PRO A 153 10.27 -3.83 5.28
N GLU A 154 11.24 -3.88 4.37
CA GLU A 154 12.14 -2.77 4.06
C GLU A 154 11.36 -1.58 3.50
N GLU A 155 10.48 -1.81 2.52
CA GLU A 155 9.62 -0.78 1.96
C GLU A 155 8.70 -0.15 3.00
N MET A 156 8.11 -0.97 3.88
CA MET A 156 7.24 -0.47 4.94
C MET A 156 8.02 0.41 5.93
N ARG A 157 9.19 -0.06 6.40
CA ARG A 157 10.05 0.69 7.33
C ARG A 157 10.50 2.03 6.73
N LEU A 158 10.96 2.00 5.49
CA LEU A 158 11.38 3.22 4.77
C LEU A 158 10.19 4.16 4.57
N SER A 159 9.01 3.64 4.21
CA SER A 159 7.80 4.46 4.05
C SER A 159 7.36 5.12 5.35
N LEU A 160 7.46 4.43 6.49
CA LEU A 160 7.20 5.02 7.81
C LEU A 160 8.20 6.14 8.13
N LEU A 161 9.49 5.95 7.83
CA LEU A 161 10.50 7.00 8.00
C LEU A 161 10.17 8.25 7.18
N LEU A 162 9.86 8.05 5.89
CA LEU A 162 9.51 9.15 4.98
C LEU A 162 8.21 9.83 5.39
N ALA A 163 7.19 9.08 5.81
CA ALA A 163 5.93 9.62 6.32
C ALA A 163 6.16 10.44 7.60
N ARG A 164 7.00 9.97 8.53
CA ARG A 164 7.36 10.72 9.75
C ARG A 164 8.03 12.04 9.41
N GLU A 165 8.98 12.02 8.49
CA GLU A 165 9.67 13.24 8.05
C GLU A 165 8.72 14.19 7.30
N GLN A 166 7.83 13.66 6.47
CA GLN A 166 6.82 14.46 5.79
C GLN A 166 5.87 15.16 6.78
N ARG A 167 5.44 14.47 7.85
CA ARG A 167 4.67 15.08 8.94
C ARG A 167 5.41 16.25 9.59
N ARG A 168 6.72 16.09 9.86
CA ARG A 168 7.57 17.18 10.40
C ARG A 168 7.62 18.37 9.45
N ARG A 169 7.78 18.13 8.14
CA ARG A 169 7.84 19.18 7.11
C ARG A 169 6.56 19.99 7.01
N ILE A 170 5.39 19.34 7.16
CA ILE A 170 4.09 20.03 7.13
C ILE A 170 3.69 20.59 8.51
N GLY A 171 4.59 20.62 9.48
CA GLY A 171 4.37 21.24 10.79
C GLY A 171 3.51 20.41 11.75
N GLN A 172 3.29 19.12 11.48
CA GLN A 172 2.62 18.22 12.43
C GLN A 172 3.60 17.78 13.52
N THR A 173 3.44 18.35 14.72
CA THR A 173 4.34 18.11 15.87
C THR A 173 3.92 16.92 16.73
N TYR A 174 2.64 16.55 16.70
CA TYR A 174 2.14 15.36 17.39
C TYR A 174 2.72 14.09 16.75
N LEU A 175 3.21 13.18 17.58
CA LEU A 175 3.78 11.89 17.18
C LEU A 175 2.75 10.77 17.44
N PRO A 176 2.16 10.18 16.39
CA PRO A 176 1.22 9.08 16.57
C PRO A 176 1.84 7.82 17.20
N PRO A 177 1.02 6.96 17.86
CA PRO A 177 1.46 5.75 18.55
C PRO A 177 2.32 4.80 17.69
N VAL A 178 2.04 4.69 16.38
CA VAL A 178 2.85 3.84 15.49
C VAL A 178 4.31 4.28 15.42
N PHE A 179 4.57 5.59 15.42
CA PHE A 179 5.93 6.13 15.31
C PHE A 179 6.68 6.02 16.64
N GLU A 180 5.96 6.08 17.76
CA GLU A 180 6.53 5.80 19.09
C GLU A 180 6.87 4.32 19.23
N MET A 181 5.92 3.45 18.90
CA MET A 181 6.06 2.01 19.05
C MET A 181 7.13 1.40 18.15
N LEU A 182 7.31 1.93 16.93
CA LEU A 182 8.23 1.40 15.93
C LEU A 182 9.49 2.25 15.74
N HIS A 183 9.81 3.14 16.67
CA HIS A 183 10.92 4.10 16.53
C HIS A 183 12.25 3.44 16.12
N ASP A 184 12.68 2.35 16.76
CA ASP A 184 13.91 1.63 16.41
C ASP A 184 13.91 1.12 14.95
N SER A 185 12.77 0.56 14.52
CA SER A 185 12.61 0.03 13.16
C SER A 185 12.57 1.13 12.10
N ILE A 186 12.06 2.31 12.47
CA ILE A 186 11.96 3.49 11.61
C ILE A 186 13.30 4.21 11.52
N ASP A 187 14.00 4.40 12.64
CA ASP A 187 15.28 5.12 12.69
C ASP A 187 16.36 4.37 11.92
N SER A 188 16.39 3.04 12.05
CA SER A 188 17.30 2.18 11.28
C SER A 188 16.98 2.17 9.77
N ALA A 189 15.76 2.52 9.36
CA ALA A 189 15.36 2.52 7.95
C ALA A 189 16.10 3.56 7.08
N GLN A 190 16.84 4.49 7.70
CA GLN A 190 17.71 5.43 7.00
C GLN A 190 18.73 4.71 6.10
N GLU A 191 19.15 3.50 6.51
CA GLU A 191 20.05 2.66 5.72
C GLU A 191 19.45 2.22 4.37
N LEU A 192 18.12 2.26 4.22
CA LEU A 192 17.40 1.79 3.03
C LEU A 192 17.23 2.87 1.95
N LEU A 193 17.77 4.08 2.15
CA LEU A 193 17.65 5.15 1.15
C LEU A 193 18.29 4.81 -0.20
N TRP A 194 19.22 3.86 -0.24
CA TRP A 194 19.80 3.33 -1.48
C TRP A 194 18.73 2.79 -2.44
N MET A 195 17.54 2.43 -1.94
CA MET A 195 16.41 2.00 -2.77
C MET A 195 15.98 3.06 -3.80
N PHE A 196 16.44 4.32 -3.70
CA PHE A 196 16.19 5.36 -4.70
C PHE A 196 17.35 5.56 -5.72
N ASP A 197 18.47 4.88 -5.56
CA ASP A 197 19.70 5.17 -6.34
C ASP A 197 19.68 4.56 -7.76
N ASP A 198 18.95 3.46 -7.97
CA ASP A 198 19.06 2.66 -9.20
C ASP A 198 18.37 3.28 -10.43
N VAL A 199 17.32 4.10 -10.23
CA VAL A 199 16.50 4.66 -11.32
C VAL A 199 16.37 6.18 -11.21
N GLY A 200 16.84 6.86 -12.26
CA GLY A 200 16.80 8.32 -12.33
C GLY A 200 15.42 8.91 -12.67
N PRO A 201 15.28 10.25 -12.56
CA PRO A 201 14.03 10.95 -12.86
C PRO A 201 13.61 10.82 -14.34
N ASN A 202 14.57 10.59 -15.25
CA ASN A 202 14.34 10.55 -16.69
C ASN A 202 14.34 9.11 -17.27
N SER A 203 14.51 8.07 -16.45
CA SER A 203 14.70 6.70 -16.92
C SER A 203 14.30 5.69 -15.86
N LEU A 204 13.28 4.88 -16.15
CA LEU A 204 12.88 3.73 -15.33
C LEU A 204 13.76 2.49 -15.57
N ILE A 205 14.71 2.58 -16.51
CA ILE A 205 15.70 1.55 -16.77
C ILE A 205 16.82 1.69 -15.73
N PRO A 206 17.11 0.64 -14.93
CA PRO A 206 18.22 0.64 -13.99
C PRO A 206 19.54 0.99 -14.67
N GLY A 207 20.41 1.71 -13.96
CA GLY A 207 21.73 2.09 -14.50
C GLY A 207 22.55 0.91 -15.02
N SER A 208 22.44 -0.25 -14.35
CA SER A 208 23.11 -1.51 -14.71
C SER A 208 22.69 -2.07 -16.08
N TRP A 209 21.54 -1.67 -16.61
CA TRP A 209 20.99 -2.17 -17.88
C TRP A 209 21.31 -1.26 -19.06
N LYS A 210 21.91 -0.08 -18.82
CA LYS A 210 22.20 0.89 -19.89
C LYS A 210 23.45 0.56 -20.70
N ASN A 211 24.29 -0.38 -20.23
CA ASN A 211 25.58 -0.73 -20.83
C ASN A 211 25.72 -2.22 -21.17
N SER A 212 24.60 -2.96 -21.23
CA SER A 212 24.59 -4.34 -21.71
C SER A 212 24.43 -4.34 -23.23
N ASP A 213 25.55 -4.09 -23.92
CA ASP A 213 25.72 -4.25 -25.38
C ASP A 213 26.00 -5.72 -25.75
#